data_AF-A0A506PEQ4-F1
#
_entry.id   AF-A0A506PEQ4-F1
#
_cell.length_a   1.000
_cell.length_b   1.000
_cell.length_c   1.000
_cell.angle_alpha   90.00
_cell.angle_beta   90.00
_cell.angle_gamma   90.00
#
_symmetry.space_group_name_H-M   'P 1'
#
loop_
_entity.id
_entity.type
_entity.pdbx_description
1 polymer ?
#
loop_
_entity_poly.entity_id
_entity_poly.type
_entity_poly.pdbx_seq_one_letter_code
_entity_poly.pdbx_strand_id
1 'polypeptide(L)'
;MFKYTVIFSLIAFLSFNKNYSQNVMPNESQKERTERKIEERKQEYINNFLFTLNADDFQKEIIRQKLNSFFEEKIALGKQRYNRSFEYQEAVRKLEDNHFKDIEALLTEENMTKIKEMVKGDFDEKEVIKEKKKKKEKKEKN
;
A
#
# COMPACT_ATOMS: atom_id res chain seq x y z
N MET A 1 -13.10 9.48 21.62
CA MET A 1 -13.41 8.19 20.97
C MET A 1 -12.42 8.03 19.81
N PHE A 2 -11.31 7.34 20.06
CA PHE A 2 -10.12 7.34 19.18
C PHE A 2 -10.26 6.33 18.04
N LYS A 3 -10.20 6.79 16.78
CA LYS A 3 -10.22 5.96 15.56
C LYS A 3 -9.21 6.46 14.50
N TYR A 4 -7.92 6.52 14.86
CA TYR A 4 -6.85 6.91 13.93
C TYR A 4 -5.60 6.02 14.07
N THR A 5 -5.78 4.71 14.19
CA THR A 5 -4.68 3.79 14.57
C THR A 5 -4.08 2.97 13.41
N VAL A 6 -4.53 3.13 12.16
CA VAL A 6 -4.05 2.25 11.06
C VAL A 6 -3.10 2.94 10.08
N ILE A 7 -3.27 4.23 9.80
CA ILE A 7 -2.49 4.92 8.75
C ILE A 7 -1.05 5.27 9.21
N PHE A 8 -0.80 5.37 10.52
CA PHE A 8 0.57 5.50 11.03
C PHE A 8 1.37 4.18 10.96
N SER A 9 0.75 3.01 10.72
CA SER A 9 1.42 1.71 10.90
C SER A 9 2.52 1.40 9.88
N LEU A 10 2.52 2.00 8.68
CA LEU A 10 3.59 1.76 7.71
C LEU A 10 4.82 2.66 7.93
N ILE A 11 4.66 3.78 8.64
CA ILE A 11 5.75 4.71 9.01
C ILE A 11 6.17 4.49 10.49
N ALA A 12 5.26 4.05 11.37
CA ALA A 12 5.50 3.84 12.81
C ALA A 12 6.23 2.54 13.15
N PHE A 13 6.27 1.55 12.25
CA PHE A 13 7.05 0.33 12.50
C PHE A 13 8.58 0.58 12.54
N LEU A 14 9.02 1.81 12.25
CA LEU A 14 10.41 2.27 12.40
C LEU A 14 10.72 2.90 13.77
N SER A 15 9.77 3.01 14.71
CA SER A 15 10.00 3.75 15.98
C SER A 15 10.00 2.90 17.26
N PHE A 16 9.79 1.58 17.22
CA PHE A 16 9.74 0.73 18.42
C PHE A 16 10.75 -0.43 18.41
N ASN A 17 12.02 -0.12 18.13
CA ASN A 17 13.18 -0.87 18.64
C ASN A 17 14.46 -0.05 18.39
N LYS A 18 14.48 1.18 18.90
CA LYS A 18 15.72 1.97 18.97
C LYS A 18 16.51 1.52 20.20
N ASN A 19 17.09 0.33 20.13
CA ASN A 19 18.30 0.07 20.90
C ASN A 19 19.34 1.05 20.36
N TYR A 20 19.76 2.00 21.20
CA TYR A 20 20.78 2.97 20.87
C TYR A 20 22.10 2.24 20.60
N SER A 21 22.37 1.90 19.35
CA SER A 21 23.70 1.54 18.89
C SER A 21 24.12 2.53 17.81
N GLN A 22 25.09 3.36 18.21
CA GLN A 22 26.03 4.21 17.48
C GLN A 22 25.64 4.80 16.11
N ASN A 23 25.92 6.09 15.98
CA ASN A 23 26.02 6.87 14.74
C ASN A 23 26.92 6.19 13.69
N VAL A 24 26.39 5.19 12.98
CA VAL A 24 26.96 4.69 11.73
C VAL A 24 26.13 5.30 10.62
N MET A 25 26.72 6.22 9.87
CA MET A 25 26.13 6.74 8.64
C MET A 25 25.79 5.51 7.76
N PRO A 26 24.53 5.31 7.31
CA PRO A 26 24.17 4.11 6.56
C PRO A 26 25.10 3.98 5.36
N ASN A 27 25.87 2.90 5.28
CA ASN A 27 26.70 2.64 4.11
C ASN A 27 25.77 2.41 2.89
N GLU A 28 26.27 2.62 1.68
CA GLU A 28 25.44 2.50 0.46
C GLU A 28 24.73 1.13 0.35
N SER A 29 25.41 0.06 0.78
CA SER A 29 24.83 -1.29 0.80
C SER A 29 23.66 -1.46 1.78
N GLN A 30 23.64 -0.72 2.89
CA GLN A 30 22.53 -0.72 3.86
C GLN A 30 21.33 0.06 3.33
N LYS A 31 21.57 1.17 2.62
CA LYS A 31 20.50 1.95 1.96
C LYS A 31 19.83 1.10 0.88
N GLU A 32 20.61 0.47 0.02
CA GLU A 32 20.10 -0.40 -1.04
C GLU A 32 19.29 -1.58 -0.48
N ARG A 33 19.79 -2.26 0.56
CA ARG A 33 19.04 -3.35 1.23
C ARG A 33 17.72 -2.87 1.80
N THR A 34 17.68 -1.64 2.31
CA THR A 34 16.48 -1.05 2.90
C THR A 34 15.45 -0.71 1.83
N GLU A 35 15.90 -0.09 0.73
CA GLU A 35 15.05 0.24 -0.42
C GLU A 35 14.43 -1.03 -1.04
N ARG A 36 15.24 -2.07 -1.23
CA ARG A 36 14.75 -3.38 -1.72
C ARG A 36 13.67 -3.96 -0.81
N LYS A 37 13.88 -3.97 0.51
CA LYS A 37 12.88 -4.48 1.47
C LYS A 37 11.58 -3.68 1.46
N ILE A 38 11.65 -2.36 1.30
CA ILE A 38 10.48 -1.51 1.19
C ILE A 38 9.71 -1.85 -0.09
N GLU A 39 10.42 -2.02 -1.20
CA GLU A 39 9.82 -2.38 -2.49
C GLU A 39 9.18 -3.78 -2.45
N GLU A 40 9.88 -4.78 -1.92
CA GLU A 40 9.34 -6.14 -1.71
C GLU A 40 8.05 -6.11 -0.88
N ARG A 41 8.05 -5.32 0.20
CA ARG A 41 6.88 -5.17 1.07
C ARG A 41 5.71 -4.48 0.36
N LYS A 42 5.99 -3.45 -0.45
CA LYS A 42 5.01 -2.78 -1.31
C LYS A 42 4.37 -3.77 -2.28
N GLN A 43 5.19 -4.57 -2.95
CA GLN A 43 4.70 -5.59 -3.89
C GLN A 43 3.90 -6.69 -3.20
N GLU A 44 4.32 -7.15 -2.03
CA GLU A 44 3.55 -8.11 -1.23
C GLU A 44 2.17 -7.56 -0.86
N TYR A 45 2.12 -6.32 -0.37
CA TYR A 45 0.88 -5.64 -0.01
C TYR A 45 -0.08 -5.54 -1.20
N ILE A 46 0.42 -5.11 -2.37
CA ILE A 46 -0.37 -5.06 -3.61
C ILE A 46 -0.86 -6.46 -4.01
N ASN A 47 0.00 -7.48 -3.96
CA ASN A 47 -0.37 -8.85 -4.31
C ASN A 47 -1.37 -9.48 -3.32
N ASN A 48 -1.34 -9.06 -2.06
CA ASN A 48 -2.35 -9.43 -1.07
C ASN A 48 -3.69 -8.77 -1.40
N PHE A 49 -3.69 -7.48 -1.74
CA PHE A 49 -4.90 -6.79 -2.18
C PHE A 49 -5.50 -7.41 -3.45
N LEU A 50 -4.71 -7.63 -4.51
CA LEU A 50 -5.17 -8.19 -5.78
C LEU A 50 -5.80 -9.59 -5.62
N PHE A 51 -5.42 -10.34 -4.58
CA PHE A 51 -6.04 -11.64 -4.27
C PHE A 51 -7.50 -11.52 -3.81
N THR A 52 -7.90 -10.36 -3.31
CA THR A 52 -9.27 -10.09 -2.84
C THR A 52 -10.22 -9.62 -3.95
N LEU A 53 -9.66 -9.29 -5.11
CA LEU A 53 -10.41 -8.79 -6.25
C LEU A 53 -10.99 -9.94 -7.08
N ASN A 54 -12.24 -9.79 -7.47
CA ASN A 54 -12.87 -10.64 -8.46
C ASN A 54 -12.58 -10.07 -9.85
N ALA A 55 -11.34 -10.23 -10.29
CA ALA A 55 -10.83 -9.69 -11.55
C ALA A 55 -9.98 -10.74 -12.25
N ASP A 56 -9.97 -10.71 -13.58
CA ASP A 56 -9.07 -11.56 -14.37
C ASP A 56 -7.61 -11.09 -14.27
N ASP A 57 -6.70 -11.86 -14.87
CA ASP A 57 -5.27 -11.58 -14.78
C ASP A 57 -4.86 -10.30 -15.52
N PHE A 58 -5.56 -9.94 -16.61
CA PHE A 58 -5.33 -8.71 -17.35
C PHE A 58 -5.77 -7.48 -16.54
N GLN A 59 -6.98 -7.52 -15.99
CA GLN A 59 -7.50 -6.50 -15.09
C GLN A 59 -6.59 -6.34 -13.86
N LYS A 60 -6.14 -7.45 -13.26
CA LYS A 60 -5.20 -7.41 -12.12
C LYS A 60 -3.86 -6.76 -12.47
N GLU A 61 -3.36 -6.97 -13.69
CA GLU A 61 -2.12 -6.34 -14.14
C GLU A 61 -2.29 -4.83 -14.31
N ILE A 62 -3.40 -4.37 -14.90
CA ILE A 62 -3.73 -2.94 -14.98
C ILE A 62 -3.81 -2.32 -13.58
N ILE A 63 -4.52 -2.97 -12.65
CA ILE A 63 -4.67 -2.49 -11.28
C ILE A 63 -3.31 -2.45 -10.58
N ARG A 64 -2.45 -3.46 -10.76
CA ARG A 64 -1.09 -3.49 -10.22
C ARG A 64 -0.28 -2.27 -10.67
N GLN A 65 -0.27 -2.00 -11.97
CA GLN A 65 0.45 -0.85 -12.53
C GLN A 65 -0.07 0.47 -11.96
N LYS A 66 -1.39 0.62 -11.85
CA LYS A 66 -2.04 1.81 -11.29
C LYS A 66 -1.72 2.01 -9.81
N LEU A 67 -1.74 0.94 -9.01
CA LEU A 67 -1.36 1.00 -7.60
C LEU A 67 0.12 1.37 -7.41
N ASN A 68 1.01 0.80 -8.21
CA ASN A 68 2.44 1.16 -8.16
C ASN A 68 2.65 2.65 -8.42
N SER A 69 2.09 3.16 -9.52
CA SER A 69 2.15 4.57 -9.88
C SER A 69 1.49 5.47 -8.81
N PHE A 70 0.36 5.05 -8.23
CA PHE A 70 -0.29 5.77 -7.13
C PHE A 70 0.64 5.92 -5.91
N PHE A 71 1.29 4.85 -5.48
CA PHE A 71 2.20 4.91 -4.33
C PHE A 71 3.42 5.76 -4.61
N GLU A 72 3.98 5.70 -5.82
CA GLU A 72 5.08 6.56 -6.24
C GLU A 72 4.68 8.04 -6.20
N GLU A 73 3.52 8.39 -6.74
CA GLU A 73 2.98 9.75 -6.70
C GLU A 73 2.66 10.21 -5.28
N LYS A 74 2.06 9.36 -4.44
CA LYS A 74 1.76 9.67 -3.03
C LYS A 74 3.04 9.92 -2.23
N ILE A 75 4.12 9.16 -2.50
CA ILE A 75 5.45 9.39 -1.94
C ILE A 75 6.04 10.72 -2.44
N ALA A 76 5.90 11.02 -3.74
CA ALA A 76 6.37 12.27 -4.31
C ALA A 76 5.65 13.48 -3.68
N LEU A 77 4.34 13.40 -3.51
CA LEU A 77 3.56 14.40 -2.77
C LEU A 77 4.07 14.55 -1.35
N GLY A 78 4.38 13.47 -0.64
CA GLY A 78 4.94 13.53 0.72
C GLY A 78 6.33 14.18 0.83
N LYS A 79 7.10 14.21 -0.27
CA LYS A 79 8.43 14.85 -0.33
C LYS A 79 8.37 16.35 -0.64
N GLN A 80 7.24 16.83 -1.17
CA GLN A 80 7.05 18.24 -1.50
C GLN A 80 6.90 19.10 -0.24
N ARG A 81 7.32 20.36 -0.34
CA ARG A 81 7.08 21.36 0.71
C ARG A 81 5.71 21.99 0.50
N TYR A 82 4.87 21.91 1.51
CA TYR A 82 3.59 22.62 1.56
C TYR A 82 3.71 23.74 2.58
N ASN A 83 3.11 24.88 2.27
CA ASN A 83 3.09 26.01 3.20
C ASN A 83 2.11 25.73 4.34
N ARG A 84 1.03 24.99 4.05
CA ARG A 84 -0.04 24.69 5.00
C ARG A 84 -0.38 23.21 4.97
N SER A 85 -0.69 22.63 6.13
CA SER A 85 -0.98 21.20 6.28
C SER A 85 -2.16 20.71 5.43
N PHE A 86 -3.15 21.56 5.18
CA PHE A 86 -4.31 21.20 4.37
C PHE A 86 -3.98 21.08 2.87
N GLU A 87 -2.94 21.77 2.38
CA GLU A 87 -2.55 21.72 0.96
C GLU A 87 -2.06 20.32 0.59
N TYR A 88 -1.33 19.68 1.50
CA TYR A 88 -0.93 18.27 1.38
C TYR A 88 -2.15 17.35 1.35
N GLN A 89 -3.09 17.54 2.28
CA GLN A 89 -4.31 16.71 2.35
C GLN A 89 -5.16 16.87 1.07
N GLU A 90 -5.27 18.08 0.55
CA GLU A 90 -5.99 18.34 -0.69
C GLU A 90 -5.29 17.69 -1.90
N ALA A 91 -3.95 17.74 -1.97
CA ALA A 91 -3.19 17.09 -3.02
C ALA A 91 -3.36 15.56 -2.98
N VAL A 92 -3.29 14.95 -1.79
CA VAL A 92 -3.53 13.51 -1.61
C VAL A 92 -4.97 13.15 -2.00
N ARG A 93 -5.97 13.94 -1.60
CA ARG A 93 -7.37 13.71 -1.99
C ARG A 93 -7.54 13.78 -3.50
N LYS A 94 -6.96 14.79 -4.16
CA LYS A 94 -7.00 14.91 -5.63
C LYS A 94 -6.35 13.71 -6.32
N LEU A 95 -5.26 13.17 -5.78
CA LEU A 95 -4.65 11.95 -6.30
C LEU A 95 -5.61 10.76 -6.13
N GLU A 96 -6.13 10.53 -4.93
CA GLU A 96 -7.08 9.44 -4.62
C GLU A 96 -8.34 9.48 -5.50
N ASP A 97 -8.88 10.67 -5.77
CA ASP A 97 -10.09 10.85 -6.57
C ASP A 97 -9.88 10.66 -8.08
N ASN A 98 -8.69 10.95 -8.60
CA ASN A 98 -8.48 11.03 -10.06
C ASN A 98 -7.62 9.89 -10.63
N HIS A 99 -6.73 9.29 -9.83
CA HIS A 99 -5.69 8.37 -10.33
C HIS A 99 -6.24 7.12 -11.04
N PHE A 100 -7.43 6.68 -10.63
CA PHE A 100 -8.06 5.45 -11.10
C PHE A 100 -9.27 5.69 -12.02
N LYS A 101 -9.59 6.94 -12.38
CA LYS A 101 -10.77 7.27 -13.19
C LYS A 101 -10.76 6.63 -14.57
N ASP A 102 -9.58 6.49 -15.16
CA ASP A 102 -9.40 5.93 -16.49
C ASP A 102 -9.62 4.40 -16.55
N ILE A 103 -9.56 3.71 -15.40
CA ILE A 103 -9.82 2.27 -15.32
C ILE A 103 -11.21 1.94 -14.77
N GLU A 104 -12.03 2.94 -14.42
CA GLU A 104 -13.39 2.71 -13.87
C GLU A 104 -14.27 1.91 -14.83
N ALA A 105 -14.17 2.18 -16.13
CA ALA A 105 -14.95 1.46 -17.16
C ALA A 105 -14.48 0.01 -17.39
N LEU A 106 -13.27 -0.34 -16.93
CA LEU A 106 -12.67 -1.66 -17.13
C LEU A 106 -12.96 -2.63 -15.98
N LEU A 107 -13.49 -2.12 -14.87
CA LEU A 107 -13.62 -2.83 -13.61
C LEU A 107 -15.05 -2.84 -13.12
N THR A 108 -15.40 -3.85 -12.33
CA THR A 108 -16.69 -3.86 -11.64
C THR A 108 -16.73 -2.78 -10.56
N GLU A 109 -17.93 -2.28 -10.25
CA GLU A 109 -18.14 -1.31 -9.17
C GLU A 109 -17.63 -1.83 -7.82
N GLU A 110 -17.77 -3.14 -7.57
CA GLU A 110 -17.23 -3.81 -6.39
C GLU A 110 -15.71 -3.67 -6.29
N ASN A 111 -14.98 -3.99 -7.38
CA ASN A 111 -13.52 -3.89 -7.40
C ASN A 111 -13.06 -2.43 -7.28
N MET A 112 -13.76 -1.49 -7.93
CA MET A 112 -13.46 -0.07 -7.79
C MET A 112 -13.66 0.44 -6.37
N THR A 113 -14.69 -0.04 -5.68
CA THR A 113 -14.94 0.30 -4.27
C THR A 113 -13.79 -0.20 -3.38
N LYS A 114 -13.36 -1.46 -3.56
CA LYS A 114 -12.20 -2.03 -2.83
C LYS A 114 -10.91 -1.25 -3.08
N ILE A 115 -10.67 -0.80 -4.32
CA ILE A 115 -9.51 0.06 -4.65
C ILE A 115 -9.59 1.37 -3.87
N LYS A 116 -10.74 2.05 -3.87
CA LYS A 116 -10.96 3.30 -3.15
C LYS A 116 -10.77 3.15 -1.63
N GLU A 117 -11.19 2.04 -1.05
CA GLU A 117 -10.97 1.72 0.36
C GLU A 117 -9.48 1.45 0.66
N MET A 118 -8.80 0.69 -0.20
CA MET A 118 -7.37 0.39 -0.06
C MET A 118 -6.53 1.67 -0.05
N VAL A 119 -6.74 2.58 -0.99
CA VAL A 119 -5.91 3.79 -1.11
C VAL A 119 -6.10 4.79 0.04
N LYS A 120 -7.28 4.75 0.67
CA LYS A 120 -7.60 5.49 1.91
C LYS A 120 -6.98 4.85 3.16
N GLY A 121 -6.52 3.60 3.08
CA GLY A 121 -5.86 2.88 4.16
C GLY A 121 -6.76 1.94 4.95
N ASP A 122 -7.95 1.61 4.44
CA ASP A 122 -8.93 0.75 5.12
C ASP A 122 -8.76 -0.75 4.79
N PHE A 123 -7.70 -1.13 4.06
CA PHE A 123 -7.43 -2.52 3.70
C PHE A 123 -6.75 -3.31 4.84
N ASP A 124 -7.45 -4.31 5.37
CA ASP A 124 -6.91 -5.25 6.37
C ASP A 124 -6.21 -6.45 5.73
N GLU A 125 -4.90 -6.32 5.54
CA GLU A 125 -4.07 -7.39 5.00
C GLU A 125 -3.99 -8.63 5.90
N LYS A 126 -4.15 -8.49 7.23
CA LYS A 126 -3.98 -9.62 8.16
C LYS A 126 -5.05 -10.68 7.92
N GLU A 127 -6.28 -10.25 7.65
CA GLU A 127 -7.37 -11.16 7.33
C GLU A 127 -7.11 -11.90 6.01
N VAL A 128 -6.59 -11.20 5.00
CA VAL A 128 -6.23 -11.82 3.71
C VAL A 128 -5.13 -12.87 3.87
N ILE A 129 -4.11 -12.59 4.69
CA ILE A 129 -3.02 -13.55 4.96
C ILE A 129 -3.59 -14.80 5.65
N LYS A 130 -4.49 -14.65 6.63
CA LYS A 130 -5.15 -15.78 7.29
C LYS A 130 -5.94 -16.62 6.29
N GLU A 131 -6.69 -16.00 5.39
CA GLU A 131 -7.46 -16.70 4.37
C GLU A 131 -6.57 -17.45 3.37
N LYS A 132 -5.47 -16.84 2.91
CA LYS A 132 -4.49 -17.48 2.02
C LYS A 132 -3.90 -18.73 2.67
N LYS A 133 -3.55 -18.68 3.96
CA LYS A 133 -3.04 -19.84 4.72
C LYS A 133 -4.07 -20.96 4.78
N LYS A 134 -5.30 -20.66 5.19
CA LYS A 134 -6.41 -21.64 5.24
C LYS A 134 -6.68 -22.29 3.89
N LYS A 135 -6.61 -21.55 2.78
CA LYS A 135 -6.79 -22.08 1.42
C LYS A 135 -5.66 -23.03 1.00
N LYS A 136 -4.41 -22.78 1.42
CA LYS A 136 -3.27 -23.68 1.15
C LYS A 136 -3.39 -24.98 1.94
N GLU A 137 -3.65 -24.90 3.25
CA GLU A 137 -3.82 -26.08 4.11
C GLU A 137 -4.93 -27.03 3.64
N LYS A 138 -6.02 -26.50 3.05
CA LYS A 138 -7.09 -27.31 2.47
C LYS A 138 -6.68 -28.04 1.19
N LYS A 139 -5.79 -27.45 0.38
CA LYS A 139 -5.29 -28.07 -0.85
C LYS A 139 -4.27 -29.17 -0.58
N GLU A 140 -3.54 -29.09 0.53
CA GLU A 140 -2.55 -30.09 0.93
C GLU A 140 -3.16 -31.33 1.60
N LYS A 141 -4.43 -31.25 2.03
CA LYS A 141 -5.17 -32.36 2.64
C LYS A 141 -6.01 -33.18 1.64
N ASN A 142 -6.15 -32.69 0.41
CA ASN A 142 -6.85 -33.35 -0.70
C ASN A 142 -5.85 -33.85 -1.73
#